data_AF-A0A7G2JYB1-F1
#
_entry.id   AF-A0A7G2JYB1-F1
#
_cell.length_a   1.000
_cell.length_b   1.000
_cell.length_c   1.000
_cell.angle_alpha   90.00
_cell.angle_beta   90.00
_cell.angle_gamma   90.00
#
_symmetry.space_group_name_H-M   'P 1'
#
loop_
_entity.id
_entity.type
_entity.pdbx_description
1 polymer ?
#
loop_
_entity_poly.entity_id
_entity_poly.type
_entity_poly.pdbx_seq_one_letter_code
_entity_poly.pdbx_strand_id
1 'polypeptide(L)'
;MSGSGKSTLINDTLFPLAQNALNRAEKTDYAPYQSIEGLEHFDKVIDINQSPIGRTPRSNPATYTGLFTPIRELFAGVPEARARGYNPGRFSFNVRGGRCEACQGDGVLKVEMHFLPDVYVPCDQCKGKRYNRETL
;
A
#
# COMPACT_ATOMS: atom_id res chain seq x y z
N MET A 1 -25.34 -11.78 -16.51
CA MET A 1 -26.33 -10.95 -15.79
C MET A 1 -25.70 -10.33 -14.55
N SER A 2 -25.74 -9.00 -14.42
CA SER A 2 -25.50 -8.33 -13.14
C SER A 2 -26.66 -8.66 -12.19
N GLY A 3 -26.43 -8.75 -10.88
CA GLY A 3 -27.47 -9.05 -9.89
C GLY A 3 -27.81 -10.53 -9.67
N SER A 4 -27.14 -11.47 -10.33
CA SER A 4 -27.40 -12.92 -10.15
C SER A 4 -26.85 -13.52 -8.85
N GLY A 5 -26.49 -12.71 -7.85
CA GLY A 5 -25.98 -13.18 -6.55
C GLY A 5 -24.51 -13.66 -6.51
N LYS A 6 -23.73 -13.52 -7.58
CA LYS A 6 -22.31 -13.96 -7.61
C LYS A 6 -21.46 -13.35 -6.50
N SER A 7 -21.58 -12.03 -6.30
CA SER A 7 -20.83 -11.32 -5.26
C SER A 7 -21.26 -11.78 -3.86
N THR A 8 -22.55 -11.99 -3.65
CA THR A 8 -23.07 -12.51 -2.37
C THR A 8 -22.53 -13.91 -2.08
N LEU A 9 -22.52 -14.79 -3.09
CA LEU A 9 -21.96 -16.13 -2.93
C LEU A 9 -20.46 -16.11 -2.61
N ILE A 10 -19.67 -15.35 -3.39
CA ILE A 10 -18.22 -15.38 -3.28
C ILE A 10 -17.70 -14.48 -2.16
N ASN A 11 -18.05 -13.20 -2.18
CA ASN A 11 -17.46 -12.18 -1.31
C ASN A 11 -18.16 -12.11 0.05
N ASP A 12 -19.49 -12.26 0.07
CA ASP A 12 -20.28 -12.07 1.30
C ASP A 12 -20.55 -13.40 2.03
N THR A 13 -20.24 -14.56 1.42
CA THR A 13 -20.47 -15.89 2.03
C THR A 13 -19.20 -16.73 2.06
N LEU A 14 -18.72 -17.20 0.90
CA LEU A 14 -17.61 -18.15 0.85
C LEU A 14 -16.30 -17.57 1.41
N PHE A 15 -15.95 -16.35 1.02
CA PHE A 15 -14.72 -15.70 1.45
C PHE A 15 -14.61 -15.51 2.97
N PRO A 16 -15.58 -14.86 3.67
CA PRO A 16 -15.49 -14.70 5.14
C PRO A 16 -15.50 -16.05 5.88
N LEU A 17 -16.23 -17.06 5.40
CA LEU A 17 -16.21 -18.41 5.98
C LEU A 17 -14.82 -19.06 5.82
N ALA A 18 -14.25 -19.01 4.62
CA ALA A 18 -12.90 -19.51 4.36
C ALA A 18 -11.83 -18.72 5.14
N GLN A 19 -12.01 -17.41 5.32
CA GLN A 19 -11.08 -16.60 6.14
C GLN A 19 -11.10 -17.03 7.60
N ASN A 20 -12.27 -17.32 8.16
CA ASN A 20 -12.38 -17.80 9.53
C ASN A 20 -11.72 -19.17 9.69
N ALA A 21 -12.00 -20.11 8.78
CA ALA A 21 -11.48 -21.46 8.84
C ALA A 21 -9.96 -21.55 8.57
N LEU A 22 -9.46 -20.86 7.54
CA LEU A 22 -8.10 -21.03 7.03
C LEU A 22 -7.13 -19.96 7.54
N ASN A 23 -7.61 -18.73 7.70
CA ASN A 23 -6.78 -17.58 8.06
C ASN A 23 -6.97 -17.15 9.53
N ARG A 24 -7.79 -17.87 10.31
CA ARG A 24 -8.14 -17.55 11.71
C ARG A 24 -8.70 -16.14 11.88
N ALA A 25 -9.48 -15.70 10.90
CA ALA A 25 -10.23 -14.45 11.03
C ALA A 25 -11.43 -14.63 11.99
N GLU A 26 -11.96 -13.51 12.45
CA GLU A 26 -13.16 -13.45 13.31
C GLU A 26 -14.27 -12.67 12.60
N LYS A 27 -14.54 -13.02 11.34
CA LYS A 27 -15.62 -12.40 10.56
C LYS A 27 -16.96 -12.93 11.03
N THR A 28 -17.82 -12.03 11.50
CA THR A 28 -19.20 -12.35 11.89
C THR A 28 -20.22 -11.89 10.86
N ASP A 29 -19.80 -11.09 9.89
CA ASP A 29 -20.63 -10.56 8.81
C ASP A 29 -20.46 -11.42 7.56
N TYR A 30 -21.34 -12.42 7.43
CA TYR A 30 -21.48 -13.27 6.25
C TYR A 30 -22.95 -13.59 6.01
N ALA A 31 -23.33 -13.80 4.75
CA ALA A 31 -24.71 -14.10 4.40
C ALA A 31 -25.15 -15.48 4.95
N PRO A 32 -26.45 -15.72 5.12
CA PRO A 32 -26.97 -17.00 5.58
C PRO A 32 -26.50 -18.17 4.71
N TYR A 33 -26.03 -19.24 5.34
CA TYR A 33 -25.59 -20.48 4.70
C TYR A 33 -26.03 -21.69 5.55
N GLN A 34 -26.06 -22.89 4.96
CA GLN A 34 -26.44 -24.11 5.68
C GLN A 34 -25.22 -24.85 6.22
N SER A 35 -24.29 -25.20 5.33
CA SER A 35 -23.04 -25.86 5.68
C SER A 35 -21.95 -25.53 4.65
N ILE A 36 -20.70 -25.75 5.03
CA ILE A 36 -19.53 -25.66 4.17
C ILE A 36 -18.57 -26.80 4.55
N GLU A 37 -18.08 -27.51 3.55
CA GLU A 37 -17.23 -28.70 3.71
C GLU A 37 -16.06 -28.61 2.71
N GLY A 38 -14.97 -29.35 2.95
CA GLY A 38 -13.82 -29.41 2.06
C GLY A 38 -12.84 -28.25 2.20
N LEU A 39 -13.04 -27.34 3.16
CA LEU A 39 -12.07 -26.28 3.45
C LEU A 39 -10.75 -26.84 3.99
N GLU A 40 -10.78 -28.01 4.62
CA GLU A 40 -9.61 -28.76 5.09
C GLU A 40 -8.61 -29.14 3.98
N HIS A 41 -9.00 -29.04 2.70
CA HIS A 41 -8.12 -29.26 1.55
C HIS A 41 -7.27 -28.03 1.18
N PHE A 42 -7.46 -26.91 1.87
CA PHE A 42 -6.80 -25.65 1.56
C PHE A 42 -6.03 -25.13 2.78
N ASP A 43 -4.88 -24.50 2.54
CA ASP A 43 -4.08 -23.91 3.62
C ASP A 43 -4.46 -22.46 3.93
N LYS A 44 -4.91 -21.72 2.91
CA LYS A 44 -5.15 -20.28 3.00
C LYS A 44 -6.11 -19.82 1.92
N VAL A 45 -6.92 -18.81 2.23
CA VAL A 45 -7.69 -18.04 1.24
C VAL A 45 -7.11 -16.63 1.08
N ILE A 46 -7.03 -16.14 -0.16
CA ILE A 46 -6.59 -14.79 -0.49
C ILE A 46 -7.59 -14.18 -1.47
N ASP A 47 -8.12 -13.00 -1.14
CA ASP A 47 -8.92 -12.19 -2.05
C ASP A 47 -8.03 -11.14 -2.72
N ILE A 48 -7.99 -11.20 -4.06
CA ILE A 48 -7.35 -10.20 -4.89
C ILE A 48 -8.47 -9.38 -5.52
N ASN A 49 -8.72 -8.20 -4.95
CA ASN A 49 -9.84 -7.36 -5.32
C ASN A 49 -9.42 -6.04 -5.99
N GLN A 50 -10.42 -5.23 -6.31
CA GLN A 50 -10.27 -3.94 -7.00
C GLN A 50 -10.12 -2.76 -6.03
N SER A 51 -9.97 -3.03 -4.73
CA SER A 51 -9.71 -1.95 -3.77
C SER A 51 -8.39 -1.26 -4.12
N PRO A 52 -8.30 0.07 -3.97
CA PRO A 52 -7.05 0.77 -4.22
C PRO A 52 -5.97 0.26 -3.26
N ILE A 53 -4.75 0.08 -3.78
CA ILE A 53 -3.55 -0.35 -3.03
C ILE A 53 -3.31 0.52 -1.78
N GLY A 54 -3.57 1.82 -1.90
CA GLY A 54 -3.58 2.74 -0.77
C GLY A 54 -4.26 4.05 -1.16
N ARG A 55 -4.66 4.82 -0.15
CA ARG A 55 -5.38 6.09 -0.33
C ARG A 55 -4.44 7.31 -0.29
N THR A 56 -3.12 7.08 -0.22
CA THR A 56 -2.12 8.13 -0.10
C THR A 56 -1.08 8.05 -1.21
N PRO A 57 -0.43 9.17 -1.60
CA PRO A 57 0.66 9.19 -2.59
C PRO A 57 1.91 8.36 -2.21
N ARG A 58 1.95 7.83 -0.98
CA ARG A 58 3.03 6.98 -0.45
C ARG A 58 2.90 5.52 -0.87
N SER A 59 1.70 5.10 -1.24
CA SER A 59 1.43 3.74 -1.71
C SER A 59 1.65 3.71 -3.22
N ASN A 60 2.59 2.89 -3.66
CA ASN A 60 2.91 2.69 -5.07
C ASN A 60 3.30 1.21 -5.27
N PRO A 61 3.45 0.75 -6.53
CA PRO A 61 3.77 -0.65 -6.78
C PRO A 61 5.06 -1.13 -6.08
N ALA A 62 6.08 -0.27 -5.94
CA ALA A 62 7.34 -0.64 -5.30
C ALA A 62 7.19 -0.79 -3.78
N THR A 63 6.38 0.04 -3.12
CA THR A 63 6.12 -0.12 -1.67
C THR A 63 5.17 -1.26 -1.39
N TYR A 64 4.17 -1.48 -2.23
CA TYR A 64 3.18 -2.56 -2.06
C TYR A 64 3.77 -3.96 -2.24
N THR A 65 4.61 -4.14 -3.26
CA THR A 65 5.28 -5.43 -3.52
C THR A 65 6.48 -5.69 -2.61
N GLY A 66 6.87 -4.70 -1.78
CA GLY A 66 8.09 -4.78 -0.97
C GLY A 66 9.40 -4.52 -1.73
N LEU A 67 9.35 -4.37 -3.07
CA LEU A 67 10.51 -4.12 -3.93
C LEU A 67 11.31 -2.87 -3.54
N PHE A 68 10.66 -1.88 -2.92
CA PHE A 68 11.34 -0.65 -2.55
C PHE A 68 12.40 -0.84 -1.44
N THR A 69 12.29 -1.89 -0.63
CA THR A 69 13.29 -2.19 0.42
C THR A 69 14.65 -2.57 -0.17
N PRO A 70 14.78 -3.61 -1.03
CA PRO A 70 16.07 -3.96 -1.62
C PRO A 70 16.64 -2.82 -2.48
N ILE A 71 15.81 -2.00 -3.14
CA ILE A 71 16.29 -0.80 -3.85
C ILE A 71 17.01 0.15 -2.87
N ARG A 72 16.43 0.44 -1.71
CA ARG A 72 17.06 1.32 -0.71
C ARG A 72 18.34 0.73 -0.13
N GLU A 73 18.40 -0.59 0.04
CA GLU A 73 19.60 -1.29 0.47
C GLU A 73 20.72 -1.18 -0.56
N LEU A 74 20.41 -1.34 -1.85
CA LEU A 74 21.36 -1.13 -2.94
C LEU A 74 21.90 0.31 -2.95
N PHE A 75 21.04 1.31 -2.79
CA PHE A 75 21.45 2.72 -2.72
C PHE A 75 22.31 3.02 -1.49
N ALA A 76 22.04 2.41 -0.34
CA ALA A 76 22.92 2.52 0.83
C ALA A 76 24.28 1.81 0.65
N GLY A 77 24.36 0.89 -0.32
CA GLY A 77 25.56 0.13 -0.65
C GLY A 77 26.59 0.87 -1.51
N VAL A 78 26.23 1.96 -2.18
CA VAL A 78 27.17 2.68 -3.09
C VAL A 78 28.25 3.42 -2.30
N PRO A 79 29.47 3.62 -2.87
CA PRO A 79 30.59 4.24 -2.16
C PRO A 79 30.26 5.61 -1.55
N GLU A 80 29.53 6.45 -2.28
CA GLU A 80 29.15 7.80 -1.85
C GLU A 80 28.20 7.78 -0.64
N ALA A 81 27.25 6.85 -0.63
CA ALA A 81 26.32 6.67 0.48
C ALA A 81 27.07 6.19 1.72
N ARG A 82 27.97 5.22 1.58
CA ARG A 82 28.81 4.72 2.67
C ARG A 82 29.72 5.81 3.25
N ALA A 83 30.37 6.58 2.39
CA ALA A 83 31.24 7.69 2.80
C ALA A 83 30.49 8.78 3.60
N ARG A 84 29.19 8.98 3.31
CA ARG A 84 28.32 9.92 4.02
C ARG A 84 27.58 9.31 5.22
N GLY A 85 27.78 8.01 5.52
CA GLY A 85 27.06 7.30 6.58
C GLY A 85 25.56 7.14 6.31
N TYR A 86 25.14 7.10 5.04
CA TYR A 86 23.74 6.94 4.67
C TYR A 86 23.30 5.48 4.75
N ASN A 87 22.26 5.26 5.56
CA ASN A 87 21.60 3.97 5.70
C ASN A 87 20.36 3.88 4.78
N PRO A 88 19.74 2.70 4.60
CA PRO A 88 18.53 2.55 3.76
C PRO A 88 17.37 3.47 4.15
N GLY A 89 17.36 3.99 5.39
CA GLY A 89 16.41 5.01 5.83
C GLY A 89 16.56 6.36 5.11
N ARG A 90 17.78 6.76 4.72
CA ARG A 90 18.02 7.99 3.95
C ARG A 90 17.25 7.98 2.62
N PHE A 91 17.20 6.82 1.97
CA PHE A 91 16.55 6.62 0.68
C PHE A 91 15.06 6.25 0.79
N SER A 92 14.45 6.45 1.97
CA SER A 92 13.03 6.25 2.16
C SER A 92 12.31 7.59 2.21
N PHE A 93 11.37 7.82 1.29
CA PHE A 93 10.50 9.00 1.33
C PHE A 93 9.53 8.98 2.52
N ASN A 94 9.36 7.85 3.21
CA ASN A 94 8.44 7.71 4.33
C ASN A 94 9.01 8.20 5.67
N VAL A 95 10.34 8.33 5.79
CA VAL A 95 11.02 8.68 7.05
C VAL A 95 11.79 9.99 6.94
N ARG A 96 11.91 10.71 8.06
CA ARG A 96 12.72 11.93 8.13
C ARG A 96 14.19 11.62 7.86
N GLY A 97 14.90 12.59 7.29
CA GLY A 97 16.35 12.51 7.05
C GLY A 97 16.69 12.81 5.59
N GLY A 98 16.26 11.96 4.66
CA GLY A 98 16.54 12.16 3.22
C GLY A 98 15.36 12.65 2.39
N ARG A 99 14.13 12.48 2.88
CA ARG A 99 12.94 12.99 2.19
C ARG A 99 12.92 14.52 2.13
N CYS A 100 12.12 15.06 1.22
CA CYS A 100 11.78 16.48 1.21
C CYS A 100 10.83 16.77 2.38
N GLU A 101 11.22 17.63 3.32
CA GLU A 101 10.37 17.94 4.48
C GLU A 101 9.17 18.83 4.13
N ALA A 102 9.25 19.64 3.08
CA ALA A 102 8.14 20.51 2.67
C ALA A 102 6.89 19.74 2.20
N CYS A 103 7.07 18.63 1.48
CA CYS A 103 5.97 17.72 1.13
C CYS A 103 5.98 16.43 1.95
N GLN A 104 6.80 16.37 3.00
CA GLN A 104 7.00 15.19 3.86
C GLN A 104 7.24 13.88 3.08
N GLY A 105 7.86 13.97 1.90
CA GLY A 105 8.15 12.84 1.02
C GLY A 105 7.05 12.44 0.02
N ASP A 106 5.89 13.11 0.02
CA ASP A 106 4.81 12.77 -0.92
C ASP A 106 5.13 13.19 -2.36
N GLY A 107 5.99 14.20 -2.53
CA GLY A 107 6.35 14.78 -3.83
C GLY A 107 5.29 15.73 -4.38
N VAL A 108 4.11 15.71 -3.80
CA VAL A 108 2.96 16.57 -4.10
C VAL A 108 2.47 17.22 -2.82
N LEU A 109 1.74 18.33 -2.95
CA LEU A 109 0.99 18.96 -1.87
C LEU A 109 -0.50 18.81 -2.19
N LYS A 110 -1.29 18.45 -1.18
CA LYS A 110 -2.74 18.40 -1.28
C LYS A 110 -3.30 19.80 -1.08
N VAL A 111 -4.06 20.30 -2.04
CA VAL A 111 -4.77 21.58 -1.95
C VAL A 111 -6.24 21.27 -1.75
N GLU A 112 -6.78 21.71 -0.61
CA GLU A 112 -8.17 21.50 -0.27
C GLU A 112 -9.06 22.49 -1.01
N MET A 113 -10.10 21.96 -1.63
CA MET A 113 -11.01 22.73 -2.47
C MET A 113 -12.40 22.75 -1.82
N HIS A 114 -13.00 23.93 -1.68
CA HIS A 114 -14.27 24.06 -0.95
C HIS A 114 -15.46 23.34 -1.61
N PHE A 115 -15.47 23.26 -2.94
CA PHE A 115 -16.61 22.75 -3.72
C PHE A 115 -16.22 21.70 -4.76
N LEU A 116 -14.93 21.45 -4.94
CA LEU A 116 -14.39 20.47 -5.89
C LEU A 116 -13.61 19.40 -5.12
N PRO A 117 -13.35 18.24 -5.73
CA PRO A 117 -12.40 17.29 -5.17
C PRO A 117 -11.03 17.95 -4.95
N ASP A 118 -10.37 17.55 -3.87
CA ASP A 118 -9.02 18.01 -3.57
C ASP A 118 -8.06 17.69 -4.72
N VAL A 119 -7.15 18.63 -4.99
CA VAL A 119 -6.16 18.50 -6.07
C VAL A 119 -4.76 18.31 -5.49
N TYR A 120 -3.92 17.59 -6.23
CA TYR A 120 -2.51 17.39 -5.88
C TYR A 120 -1.63 18.21 -6.82
N VAL A 121 -0.84 19.11 -6.27
CA VAL A 121 0.12 19.92 -7.03
C VAL A 121 1.55 19.45 -6.76
N PRO A 122 2.46 19.44 -7.76
CA PRO A 122 3.85 19.11 -7.53
C PRO A 122 4.48 20.00 -6.45
N CYS A 123 5.27 19.41 -5.55
CA CYS A 123 5.96 20.18 -4.52
C CYS A 123 7.01 21.11 -5.13
N ASP A 124 6.95 22.40 -4.80
CA ASP A 124 7.87 23.39 -5.37
C ASP A 124 9.33 23.25 -4.93
N GLN A 125 9.59 22.65 -3.77
CA GLN A 125 10.96 22.49 -3.27
C GLN A 125 11.69 21.32 -3.93
N CYS A 126 11.06 20.14 -3.98
CA CYS A 126 11.68 18.95 -4.57
C CYS A 126 11.29 18.71 -6.04
N LYS A 127 10.39 19.52 -6.60
CA LYS A 127 9.87 19.37 -7.97
C LYS A 127 9.38 17.95 -8.27
N GLY A 128 8.63 17.37 -7.33
CA GLY A 128 8.10 16.00 -7.44
C GLY A 128 9.07 14.88 -7.07
N LYS A 129 10.36 15.16 -6.84
CA LYS A 129 11.38 14.13 -6.61
C LYS A 129 11.32 13.44 -5.24
N ARG A 130 10.52 13.96 -4.30
CA ARG A 130 10.29 13.40 -2.95
C ARG A 130 11.47 13.46 -1.96
N TYR A 131 12.67 13.81 -2.41
CA TYR A 131 13.88 13.87 -1.59
C TYR A 131 14.47 15.27 -1.50
N ASN A 132 15.29 15.51 -0.48
CA ASN A 132 16.15 16.69 -0.41
C ASN A 132 17.34 16.56 -1.37
N ARG A 133 18.05 17.67 -1.58
CA ARG A 133 19.14 17.76 -2.55
C ARG A 133 20.31 16.85 -2.16
N GLU A 134 20.57 16.65 -0.88
CA GLU A 134 21.72 15.88 -0.40
C GLU A 134 21.56 14.37 -0.61
N THR A 135 20.32 13.90 -0.76
CA THR A 135 19.99 12.49 -1.01
C THR A 135 20.01 12.13 -2.51
N LEU A 136 19.93 13.13 -3.39
CA LEU A 136 19.92 12.97 -4.85
C LEU A 136 21.27 13.31 -5.49
#